data_AF-A0A3B8L2V0-F1
#
_entry.id   AF-A0A3B8L2V0-F1
#
_cell.length_a   1.000
_cell.length_b   1.000
_cell.length_c   1.000
_cell.angle_alpha   90.00
_cell.angle_beta   90.00
_cell.angle_gamma   90.00
#
_symmetry.space_group_name_H-M   'P 1'
#
loop_
_entity.id
_entity.type
_entity.pdbx_description
1 polymer ?
#
loop_
_entity_poly.entity_id
_entity_poly.type
_entity_poly.pdbx_seq_one_letter_code
_entity_poly.pdbx_strand_id
1 'polypeptide(L)'
;VDVPIIPSGNWLMDLQSFGHAVRSGAWTRARTDITCLGGLTPAWQALQLCEAEEIGCEVLGWGNTLISAANLHLMLANDCCSYFEQSVPYEPYEYGMLDVIRTDSDGQVTAPDAPGLGVQVDWDAMEAATVHRLVFD
;
A
#
# COMPACT_ATOMS: atom_id res chain seq x y z
N VAL A 1 13.02 19.14 -18.73
CA VAL A 1 12.58 19.15 -17.33
C VAL A 1 12.68 17.73 -16.85
N ASP A 2 13.32 17.49 -15.71
CA ASP A 2 13.48 16.16 -15.13
C ASP A 2 12.34 15.93 -14.13
N VAL A 3 11.20 15.46 -14.63
CA VAL A 3 10.00 15.18 -13.82
C VAL A 3 9.77 13.68 -13.82
N PRO A 4 9.66 13.03 -12.65
CA PRO A 4 9.34 11.61 -12.60
C PRO A 4 8.03 11.29 -13.33
N ILE A 5 8.07 10.29 -14.21
CA ILE A 5 6.91 9.70 -14.87
C ILE A 5 6.53 8.44 -14.10
N ILE A 6 5.40 8.50 -13.41
CA ILE A 6 4.88 7.45 -12.54
C ILE A 6 3.50 7.03 -13.09
N PRO A 7 3.20 5.73 -13.22
CA PRO A 7 1.88 5.29 -13.65
C PRO A 7 0.83 5.53 -12.55
N SER A 8 -0.44 5.42 -12.93
CA SER A 8 -1.57 5.44 -11.97
C SER A 8 -1.49 4.34 -10.91
N GLY A 9 -0.85 3.21 -11.24
CA GLY A 9 -0.55 2.11 -10.30
C GLY A 9 -1.62 1.05 -10.11
N ASN A 10 -2.79 1.23 -10.72
CA ASN A 10 -3.97 0.38 -10.58
C ASN A 10 -4.52 -0.21 -11.90
N TRP A 11 -3.75 -0.14 -12.98
CA TRP A 11 -4.14 -0.69 -14.29
C TRP A 11 -3.44 -2.02 -14.62
N LEU A 12 -2.20 -2.20 -14.13
CA LEU A 12 -1.45 -3.44 -14.31
C LEU A 12 -1.50 -4.23 -13.01
N MET A 13 -2.40 -5.20 -12.96
CA MET A 13 -2.79 -5.94 -11.74
C MET A 13 -2.17 -7.33 -11.65
N ASP A 14 -1.24 -7.67 -12.54
CA ASP A 14 -0.48 -8.91 -12.51
C ASP A 14 1.02 -8.65 -12.69
N LEU A 15 1.85 -9.54 -12.12
CA LEU A 15 3.30 -9.38 -12.10
C LEU A 15 3.91 -9.42 -13.51
N GLN A 16 3.32 -10.17 -14.44
CA GLN A 16 3.85 -10.32 -15.79
C GLN A 16 3.70 -9.01 -16.58
N SER A 17 2.50 -8.44 -16.62
CA SER A 17 2.24 -7.16 -17.28
C SER A 17 2.96 -6.00 -16.58
N PHE A 18 3.00 -6.00 -15.25
CA PHE A 18 3.78 -5.02 -14.48
C PHE A 18 5.27 -5.08 -14.86
N GLY A 19 5.86 -6.27 -14.86
CA GLY A 19 7.27 -6.46 -15.22
C GLY A 19 7.58 -6.12 -16.69
N HIS A 20 6.64 -6.32 -17.61
CA HIS A 20 6.78 -5.84 -18.98
C HIS A 20 6.81 -4.31 -19.05
N ALA A 21 5.93 -3.64 -18.32
CA ALA A 21 5.87 -2.19 -18.31
C ALA A 21 7.09 -1.54 -17.66
N VAL A 22 7.60 -2.10 -16.56
CA VAL A 22 8.87 -1.66 -15.95
C VAL A 22 10.01 -1.66 -16.98
N ARG A 23 10.15 -2.76 -17.74
CA ARG A 23 11.21 -2.92 -18.74
C ARG A 23 11.02 -2.11 -20.01
N SER A 24 9.83 -1.54 -20.23
CA SER A 24 9.53 -0.77 -21.44
C SER A 24 10.26 0.59 -21.48
N GLY A 25 10.72 1.08 -20.32
CA GLY A 25 11.29 2.42 -20.19
C GLY A 25 10.25 3.56 -20.25
N ALA A 26 8.95 3.23 -20.23
CA ALA A 26 7.88 4.23 -20.24
C ALA A 26 7.74 4.99 -18.92
N TRP A 27 8.26 4.43 -17.82
CA TRP A 27 8.18 5.00 -16.48
C TRP A 27 9.59 5.26 -15.95
N THR A 28 9.75 6.34 -15.19
CA THR A 28 10.99 6.60 -14.45
C THR A 28 10.93 6.07 -13.02
N ARG A 29 9.71 5.83 -12.50
CA ARG A 29 9.43 5.07 -11.27
C ARG A 29 8.17 4.24 -11.48
N ALA A 30 8.14 3.05 -10.92
CA ALA A 30 6.94 2.23 -10.90
C ALA A 30 5.96 2.71 -9.82
N ARG A 31 4.71 2.24 -9.89
CA ARG A 31 3.70 2.41 -8.85
C ARG A 31 2.75 1.23 -8.84
N THR A 32 2.42 0.73 -7.65
CA THR A 32 1.49 -0.38 -7.43
C THR A 32 1.12 -0.46 -5.95
N ASP A 33 0.30 -1.43 -5.55
CA ASP A 33 0.05 -1.75 -4.15
C ASP A 33 -0.49 -3.17 -3.97
N ILE A 34 -0.62 -3.60 -2.72
CA ILE A 34 -1.12 -4.94 -2.39
C ILE A 34 -2.50 -5.24 -2.97
N THR A 35 -3.41 -4.26 -3.04
CA THR A 35 -4.78 -4.46 -3.48
C THR A 35 -4.86 -4.57 -4.99
N CYS A 36 -3.92 -3.93 -5.71
CA CYS A 36 -3.80 -4.04 -7.15
C CYS A 36 -3.15 -5.34 -7.61
N LEU A 37 -2.08 -5.80 -6.95
CA LEU A 37 -1.34 -7.00 -7.38
C LEU A 37 -1.87 -8.32 -6.81
N GLY A 38 -2.87 -8.28 -5.93
CA GLY A 38 -3.49 -9.48 -5.37
C GLY A 38 -2.82 -9.98 -4.08
N GLY A 39 -2.26 -9.08 -3.28
CA GLY A 39 -1.80 -9.32 -1.92
C GLY A 39 -0.33 -8.99 -1.68
N LEU A 40 0.12 -9.26 -0.44
CA LEU A 40 1.49 -9.01 0.01
C LEU A 40 2.55 -9.74 -0.84
N THR A 41 2.31 -11.02 -1.14
CA THR A 41 3.27 -11.85 -1.89
C THR A 41 3.57 -11.30 -3.30
N PRO A 42 2.58 -11.07 -4.18
CA PRO A 42 2.86 -10.53 -5.51
C PRO A 42 3.37 -9.09 -5.47
N ALA A 43 2.91 -8.27 -4.52
CA ALA A 43 3.43 -6.91 -4.35
C ALA A 43 4.91 -6.91 -3.91
N TRP A 44 5.31 -7.79 -3.00
CA TRP A 44 6.71 -7.99 -2.63
C TRP A 44 7.56 -8.41 -3.84
N GLN A 45 7.07 -9.37 -4.65
CA GLN A 45 7.75 -9.78 -5.88
C GLN A 45 7.90 -8.63 -6.88
N ALA A 46 6.91 -7.74 -6.98
CA ALA A 46 6.98 -6.57 -7.84
C ALA A 46 8.03 -5.55 -7.35
N LEU A 47 8.16 -5.34 -6.04
CA LEU A 47 9.21 -4.47 -5.48
C LEU A 47 10.60 -5.04 -5.71
N GLN A 48 10.78 -6.35 -5.52
CA GLN A 48 12.03 -7.04 -5.83
C GLN A 48 12.38 -6.98 -7.33
N LEU A 49 11.38 -7.03 -8.21
CA LEU A 49 11.57 -6.81 -9.65
C LEU A 49 12.04 -5.37 -9.91
N CYS A 50 11.42 -4.37 -9.27
CA CYS A 50 11.80 -2.97 -9.43
C CYS A 50 13.25 -2.74 -8.98
N GLU A 51 13.64 -3.29 -7.83
CA GLU A 51 15.01 -3.26 -7.31
C GLU A 51 16.01 -3.85 -8.31
N ALA A 52 15.70 -5.02 -8.89
CA ALA A 52 16.56 -5.67 -9.87
C ALA A 52 16.69 -4.91 -11.20
N GLU A 53 15.69 -4.12 -11.57
CA GLU A 53 15.68 -3.27 -12.76
C GLU A 53 16.14 -1.83 -12.44
N GLU A 54 16.65 -1.59 -11.23
CA GLU A 54 17.17 -0.31 -10.75
C GLU A 54 16.17 0.86 -10.87
N ILE A 55 14.88 0.56 -10.72
CA ILE A 55 13.79 1.53 -10.75
C ILE A 55 13.13 1.61 -9.37
N GLY A 56 12.95 2.83 -8.84
CA GLY A 56 12.15 3.02 -7.63
C GLY A 56 10.67 2.68 -7.86
N CYS A 57 9.95 2.35 -6.79
CA CYS A 57 8.53 2.06 -6.85
C CYS A 57 7.82 2.81 -5.72
N GLU A 58 6.91 3.73 -6.04
CA GLU A 58 6.06 4.35 -5.03
C GLU A 58 4.85 3.45 -4.78
N VAL A 59 4.69 2.95 -3.56
CA VAL A 59 3.53 2.11 -3.23
C VAL A 59 2.30 2.98 -2.93
N LEU A 60 1.10 2.59 -3.39
CA LEU A 60 -0.13 3.30 -3.01
C LEU A 60 -0.48 2.98 -1.57
N GLY A 61 -0.40 3.98 -0.70
CA GLY A 61 -0.80 3.91 0.71
C GLY A 61 -2.25 4.37 0.96
N TRP A 62 -2.87 5.00 -0.05
CA TRP A 62 -4.24 5.52 0.05
C TRP A 62 -5.26 4.39 0.22
N GLY A 63 -5.99 4.45 1.33
CA GLY A 63 -6.96 3.43 1.72
C GLY A 63 -7.32 3.53 3.19
N ASN A 64 -8.12 2.56 3.65
CA ASN A 64 -8.43 2.38 5.06
C ASN A 64 -7.19 1.88 5.84
N THR A 65 -7.23 1.92 7.17
CA THR A 65 -6.09 1.55 8.02
C THR A 65 -5.46 0.20 7.67
N LEU A 66 -6.24 -0.83 7.33
CA LEU A 66 -5.69 -2.15 6.98
C LEU A 66 -4.87 -2.11 5.69
N ILE A 67 -5.36 -1.40 4.66
CA ILE A 67 -4.64 -1.20 3.40
C ILE A 67 -3.39 -0.37 3.65
N SER A 68 -3.51 0.72 4.41
CA SER A 68 -2.38 1.59 4.75
C SER A 68 -1.30 0.86 5.55
N ALA A 69 -1.67 0.04 6.53
CA ALA A 69 -0.73 -0.73 7.34
C ALA A 69 0.03 -1.75 6.48
N ALA A 70 -0.68 -2.52 5.67
CA ALA A 70 -0.05 -3.55 4.84
C ALA A 70 0.88 -2.96 3.77
N ASN A 71 0.51 -1.82 3.16
CA ASN A 71 1.40 -1.12 2.24
C ASN A 71 2.59 -0.44 2.95
N LEU A 72 2.39 0.12 4.15
CA LEU A 72 3.48 0.69 4.96
C LEU A 72 4.53 -0.37 5.32
N HIS A 73 4.09 -1.58 5.70
CA HIS A 73 5.01 -2.70 5.95
C HIS A 73 5.84 -3.06 4.72
N LEU A 74 5.25 -3.04 3.51
CA LEU A 74 6.02 -3.22 2.28
C LEU A 74 7.05 -2.10 2.11
N MET A 75 6.65 -0.83 2.24
CA MET A 75 7.55 0.31 2.09
C MET A 75 8.73 0.27 3.07
N LEU A 76 8.50 -0.13 4.32
CA LEU A 76 9.54 -0.22 5.34
C LEU A 76 10.46 -1.44 5.18
N ALA A 77 10.08 -2.42 4.36
CA ALA A 77 10.85 -3.65 4.15
C ALA A 77 11.88 -3.54 3.01
N ASN A 78 11.96 -2.42 2.29
CA ASN A 78 12.89 -2.22 1.17
C ASN A 78 13.17 -0.73 0.92
N ASP A 79 14.15 -0.43 0.06
CA ASP A 79 14.57 0.94 -0.26
C ASP A 79 13.97 1.49 -1.58
N CYS A 80 12.98 0.83 -2.18
CA CYS A 80 12.39 1.27 -3.46
C CYS A 80 11.47 2.48 -3.33
N CYS A 81 10.90 2.69 -2.13
CA CYS A 81 9.89 3.71 -1.87
C CYS A 81 10.52 4.97 -1.29
N SER A 82 10.03 6.15 -1.68
CA SER A 82 10.50 7.42 -1.11
C SER A 82 9.50 8.02 -0.13
N TYR A 83 8.21 7.70 -0.27
CA TYR A 83 7.15 8.27 0.55
C TYR A 83 6.08 7.24 0.91
N PHE A 84 5.38 7.51 2.01
CA PHE A 84 4.09 6.91 2.33
C PHE A 84 2.97 7.86 1.90
N GLU A 85 2.00 7.33 1.16
CA GLU A 85 0.81 8.08 0.75
C GLU A 85 -0.25 8.03 1.87
N GLN A 86 -0.33 9.10 2.64
CA GLN A 86 -1.30 9.24 3.73
C GLN A 86 -2.67 9.69 3.20
N SER A 87 -3.72 8.91 3.48
CA SER A 87 -5.10 9.32 3.24
C SER A 87 -5.47 10.54 4.09
N VAL A 88 -5.95 11.61 3.44
CA VAL A 88 -6.42 12.84 4.12
C VAL A 88 -7.80 13.27 3.60
N PRO A 89 -8.70 13.77 4.45
CA PRO A 89 -8.60 13.81 5.92
C PRO A 89 -8.54 12.39 6.52
N TYR A 90 -8.01 12.22 7.72
CA TYR A 90 -7.73 10.91 8.30
C TYR A 90 -9.01 10.13 8.63
N GLU A 91 -9.96 10.80 9.27
CA GLU A 91 -11.11 10.20 9.96
C GLU A 91 -11.98 9.30 9.06
N PRO A 92 -12.27 9.63 7.78
CA PRO A 92 -13.03 8.74 6.90
C PRO A 92 -12.36 7.39 6.63
N TYR A 93 -11.03 7.31 6.71
CA TYR A 93 -10.25 6.11 6.41
C TYR A 93 -9.92 5.29 7.67
N GLU A 94 -10.19 5.83 8.84
CA GLU A 94 -9.94 5.20 10.15
C GLU A 94 -11.17 4.48 10.70
N TYR A 95 -12.33 4.57 10.04
CA TYR A 95 -13.59 4.01 10.53
C TYR A 95 -13.48 2.50 10.79
N GLY A 96 -14.01 2.08 11.94
CA GLY A 96 -14.07 0.68 12.39
C GLY A 96 -12.71 0.07 12.74
N MET A 97 -11.73 0.91 13.07
CA MET A 97 -10.41 0.51 13.53
C MET A 97 -10.15 1.13 14.91
N LEU A 98 -9.52 0.36 15.81
CA LEU A 98 -9.11 0.83 17.14
C LEU A 98 -7.71 1.46 17.10
N ASP A 99 -6.85 0.94 16.24
CA ASP A 99 -5.52 1.51 15.94
C ASP A 99 -5.54 2.20 14.59
N VAL A 100 -4.76 3.27 14.42
CA VAL A 100 -4.71 4.09 13.21
C VAL A 100 -3.28 4.48 12.84
N ILE A 101 -3.06 4.79 11.57
CA ILE A 101 -1.76 5.25 11.06
C ILE A 101 -1.87 6.73 10.71
N ARG A 102 -1.05 7.54 11.36
CA ARG A 102 -0.99 8.98 11.15
C ARG A 102 0.45 9.45 10.99
N THR A 103 0.60 10.47 10.17
CA THR A 103 1.82 11.26 10.10
C THR A 103 2.04 11.99 11.43
N ASP A 104 3.25 11.91 11.95
CA ASP A 104 3.65 12.65 13.15
C ASP A 104 3.90 14.13 12.86
N SER A 105 4.35 14.86 13.88
CA SER A 105 4.65 16.29 13.77
C SER A 105 5.88 16.63 12.93
N ASP A 106 6.79 15.68 12.71
CA ASP A 106 8.01 15.89 11.91
C ASP A 106 7.86 15.39 10.46
N GLY A 107 6.68 14.86 10.11
CA GLY A 107 6.30 14.46 8.76
C GLY A 107 6.59 12.99 8.48
N GLN A 108 7.01 12.22 9.47
CA GLN A 108 7.25 10.79 9.34
C GLN A 108 6.02 9.96 9.70
N VAL A 109 6.06 8.69 9.31
CA VAL A 109 5.09 7.68 9.71
C VAL A 109 5.86 6.47 10.22
N THR A 110 5.39 5.88 11.30
CA THR A 110 6.02 4.71 11.93
C THR A 110 5.16 3.48 11.79
N ALA A 111 5.80 2.32 11.67
CA ALA A 111 5.09 1.04 11.76
C ALA A 111 4.37 0.91 13.12
N PRO A 112 3.21 0.23 13.16
CA PRO A 112 2.63 -0.20 14.42
C PRO A 112 3.53 -1.25 15.12
N ASP A 113 3.59 -1.22 16.45
CA ASP A 113 4.47 -2.09 17.25
C ASP A 113 3.94 -3.53 17.43
N ALA A 114 2.64 -3.75 17.20
CA ALA A 114 2.01 -5.04 17.41
C ALA A 114 2.33 -6.04 16.26
N PRO A 115 2.30 -7.37 16.52
CA PRO A 115 2.57 -8.38 15.49
C PRO A 115 1.63 -8.33 14.27
N GLY A 116 2.12 -8.83 13.14
CA GLY A 116 1.35 -8.86 11.90
C GLY A 116 1.23 -7.47 11.29
N LEU A 117 0.01 -7.08 10.89
CA LEU A 117 -0.25 -5.71 10.44
C LEU A 117 -0.22 -4.70 11.60
N GLY A 118 -0.34 -5.18 12.84
CA GLY A 118 -0.21 -4.38 14.05
C GLY A 118 -1.34 -3.39 14.31
N VAL A 119 -2.53 -3.62 13.73
CA VAL A 119 -3.72 -2.79 13.95
C VAL A 119 -4.93 -3.64 14.33
N GLN A 120 -5.74 -3.15 15.28
CA GLN A 120 -6.94 -3.81 15.77
C GLN A 120 -8.20 -3.26 15.10
N VAL A 121 -9.11 -4.18 14.75
CA VAL A 121 -10.42 -3.86 14.17
C VAL A 121 -11.42 -3.63 15.30
N ASP A 122 -12.24 -2.59 15.18
CA ASP A 122 -13.46 -2.42 15.98
C ASP A 122 -14.58 -3.26 15.36
N TRP A 123 -14.72 -4.48 15.84
CA TRP A 123 -15.70 -5.44 15.30
C TRP A 123 -17.14 -4.98 15.53
N ASP A 124 -17.44 -4.31 16.65
CA ASP A 124 -18.80 -3.81 16.91
C ASP A 124 -19.18 -2.72 15.90
N ALA A 125 -18.26 -1.79 15.60
CA ALA A 125 -18.47 -0.78 14.56
C ALA A 125 -18.58 -1.39 13.16
N MET A 126 -17.72 -2.37 12.84
CA MET A 126 -17.77 -3.07 11.55
C MET A 126 -19.08 -3.84 11.38
N GLU A 127 -19.55 -4.54 12.41
CA GLU A 127 -20.83 -5.24 12.39
C GLU A 127 -22.00 -4.27 12.20
N ALA A 128 -21.99 -3.12 12.88
CA ALA A 128 -23.01 -2.09 12.73
C ALA A 128 -23.06 -1.48 11.32
N ALA A 129 -21.92 -1.39 10.63
CA ALA A 129 -21.82 -0.87 9.26
C ALA A 129 -21.97 -1.94 8.15
N THR A 130 -22.03 -3.22 8.52
CA THR A 130 -22.04 -4.31 7.53
C THR A 130 -23.37 -4.36 6.77
N VAL A 131 -23.31 -4.15 5.46
CA VAL A 131 -24.47 -4.26 4.56
C VAL A 131 -24.66 -5.69 4.03
N HIS A 132 -23.57 -6.45 3.93
CA HIS A 132 -23.58 -7.82 3.43
C HIS A 132 -22.51 -8.66 4.13
N ARG A 133 -22.87 -9.87 4.58
CA ARG A 133 -21.97 -10.78 5.30
C ARG A 133 -22.07 -12.20 4.75
N LEU A 134 -20.91 -12.80 4.50
CA LEU A 134 -20.76 -14.23 4.19
C LEU A 134 -19.96 -14.88 5.32
N VAL A 135 -20.36 -16.08 5.74
CA VAL A 135 -19.68 -16.88 6.75
C VAL A 135 -19.52 -18.28 6.18
N PHE A 136 -18.32 -18.84 6.30
CA PHE A 136 -17.97 -20.17 5.81
C PHE A 136 -17.47 -21.00 6.99
N ASP A 137 -17.82 -22.29 6.99
CA ASP A 137 -17.40 -23.27 8.01
C ASP A 137 -15.99 -23.82 7.75
#